data_AF-A0A7X7L2B0-F1
#
_entry.id   AF-A0A7X7L2B0-F1
#
_cell.length_a   1.000
_cell.length_b   1.000
_cell.length_c   1.000
_cell.angle_alpha   90.00
_cell.angle_beta   90.00
_cell.angle_gamma   90.00
#
_symmetry.space_group_name_H-M   'P 1'
#
loop_
_entity.id
_entity.type
_entity.pdbx_description
1 polymer ?
#
loop_
_entity_poly.entity_id
_entity_poly.type
_entity_poly.pdbx_seq_one_letter_code
_entity_poly.pdbx_strand_id
1 'polypeptide(L)'
;MIKRPLYSPPEPFSLQPLLSFLPVKGSVVELRKTTSALYARYEKVAALRKGLGDASSGESSRRLALEEQMLKQILDWLASSGAPVP
;
A
#
# COMPACT_ATOMS: atom_id res chain seq x y z
N MET A 1 -21.20 -30.91 25.44
CA MET A 1 -21.68 -29.80 24.60
C MET A 1 -20.86 -28.55 24.93
N ILE A 2 -19.96 -28.13 24.04
CA ILE A 2 -19.06 -26.99 24.27
C ILE A 2 -19.73 -25.73 23.69
N LYS A 3 -20.06 -24.76 24.55
CA LYS A 3 -20.67 -23.47 24.17
C LYS A 3 -19.60 -22.61 23.49
N ARG A 4 -19.79 -22.28 22.21
CA ARG A 4 -18.92 -21.35 21.47
C ARG A 4 -19.18 -19.91 21.93
N PRO A 5 -18.16 -19.07 22.16
CA PRO A 5 -18.35 -17.67 22.51
C PRO A 5 -18.98 -16.90 21.32
N LEU A 6 -19.98 -16.07 21.62
CA LEU A 6 -20.78 -15.27 20.68
C LEU A 6 -20.09 -14.00 20.16
N TYR A 7 -18.85 -13.74 20.56
CA TYR A 7 -18.14 -12.51 20.22
C TYR A 7 -16.72 -12.84 19.76
N SER A 8 -16.54 -12.88 18.44
CA SER A 8 -15.23 -12.70 17.82
C SER A 8 -14.88 -11.21 17.85
N PRO A 9 -13.66 -10.81 18.25
CA PRO A 9 -13.22 -9.42 18.08
C PRO A 9 -13.32 -9.02 16.60
N PRO A 10 -13.60 -7.74 16.28
CA PRO A 10 -13.61 -7.28 14.89
C PRO A 10 -12.25 -7.62 14.27
N GLU A 11 -12.28 -8.30 13.12
CA GLU A 11 -11.09 -8.73 12.41
C GLU A 11 -10.08 -7.57 12.31
N PRO A 12 -8.83 -7.74 12.78
CA PRO A 12 -7.79 -6.76 12.52
C PRO A 12 -7.45 -6.85 11.03
N PHE A 13 -8.11 -5.98 10.26
CA PHE A 13 -7.74 -5.62 8.89
C PHE A 13 -8.09 -6.66 7.82
N SER A 14 -9.27 -6.49 7.22
CA SER A 14 -9.53 -7.02 5.90
C SER A 14 -8.55 -6.38 4.89
N LEU A 15 -7.67 -7.19 4.30
CA LEU A 15 -6.74 -6.80 3.21
C LEU A 15 -7.46 -6.39 1.91
N GLN A 16 -8.80 -6.40 1.90
CA GLN A 16 -9.63 -6.16 0.73
C GLN A 16 -9.37 -4.83 -0.01
N PRO A 17 -9.06 -3.68 0.63
CA PRO A 17 -8.85 -2.46 -0.13
C PRO A 17 -7.44 -2.36 -0.76
N LEU A 18 -6.47 -3.20 -0.35
CA LEU A 18 -5.13 -3.25 -0.97
C LEU A 18 -5.06 -4.30 -2.08
N LEU A 19 -5.74 -5.43 -1.89
CA LEU A 19 -5.86 -6.48 -2.90
C LEU A 19 -6.76 -6.09 -4.08
N SER A 20 -7.64 -5.10 -3.94
CA SER A 20 -8.45 -4.59 -5.05
C SER A 20 -7.65 -3.73 -6.04
N PHE A 21 -6.50 -3.19 -5.63
CA PHE A 21 -5.59 -2.45 -6.53
C PHE A 21 -4.46 -3.30 -7.11
N LEU A 22 -4.19 -4.44 -6.49
CA LEU A 22 -3.36 -5.45 -7.11
C LEU A 22 -4.21 -6.11 -8.20
N PRO A 23 -3.80 -6.04 -9.48
CA PRO A 23 -4.61 -6.59 -10.55
C PRO A 23 -4.80 -8.09 -10.26
N VAL A 24 -6.05 -8.48 -10.03
CA VAL A 24 -6.50 -9.84 -9.68
C VAL A 24 -6.11 -10.86 -10.76
N LYS A 25 -5.59 -10.38 -11.90
CA LYS A 25 -4.78 -11.11 -12.86
C LYS A 25 -3.50 -10.31 -13.07
N GLY A 26 -2.33 -10.85 -12.73
CA GLY A 26 -1.03 -10.18 -12.78
C GLY A 26 -0.62 -9.67 -14.17
N SER A 27 -1.29 -8.66 -14.68
CA SER A 27 -1.00 -7.99 -15.93
C SER A 27 -0.14 -6.77 -15.62
N VAL A 28 1.16 -6.92 -15.88
CA VAL A 28 2.14 -5.81 -15.77
C VAL A 28 1.70 -4.60 -16.60
N VAL A 29 0.94 -4.83 -17.68
CA VAL A 29 0.37 -3.79 -18.55
C VAL A 29 -0.68 -2.96 -17.81
N GLU A 30 -1.56 -3.59 -17.03
CA GLU A 30 -2.55 -2.86 -16.22
C GLU A 30 -1.88 -2.09 -15.09
N LEU A 31 -0.88 -2.68 -14.44
CA LEU A 31 -0.12 -2.00 -13.41
C LEU A 31 0.61 -0.76 -13.96
N ARG A 32 1.13 -0.84 -15.20
CA ARG A 32 1.71 0.32 -15.91
C ARG A 32 0.72 1.44 -16.18
N LYS A 33 -0.55 1.12 -16.46
CA LYS A 33 -1.61 2.13 -16.61
C LYS A 33 -1.89 2.85 -15.28
N THR A 34 -1.65 2.19 -14.17
CA THR A 34 -1.81 2.75 -12.82
C THR A 34 -0.56 3.42 -12.25
N THR A 35 0.55 3.48 -13.00
CA THR A 35 1.81 4.09 -12.53
C THR A 35 1.63 5.52 -12.04
N SER A 36 0.83 6.34 -12.73
CA SER A 36 0.53 7.72 -12.30
C SER A 36 -0.23 7.75 -10.97
N ALA A 37 -1.16 6.83 -10.75
CA ALA A 37 -1.89 6.69 -9.48
C ALA A 37 -0.98 6.22 -8.34
N LEU A 38 -0.01 5.34 -8.63
CA LEU A 38 1.00 4.87 -7.67
C LEU A 38 1.94 6.01 -7.24
N TYR A 39 2.42 6.84 -8.18
CA TYR A 39 3.19 8.05 -7.85
C TYR A 39 2.38 9.04 -7.02
N ALA A 40 1.13 9.32 -7.41
CA ALA A 40 0.26 10.22 -6.64
C ALA A 40 0.01 9.71 -5.21
N ARG A 41 -0.16 8.40 -5.04
CA ARG A 41 -0.30 7.79 -3.71
C ARG A 41 0.99 7.89 -2.90
N TYR A 42 2.15 7.64 -3.53
CA TYR A 42 3.46 7.78 -2.88
C TYR A 42 3.67 9.20 -2.36
N GLU A 43 3.44 10.22 -3.19
CA GLU A 43 3.58 11.63 -2.78
C GLU A 43 2.64 11.98 -1.63
N LYS A 44 1.39 11.51 -1.68
CA LYS A 44 0.42 11.71 -0.60
C LYS A 44 0.89 11.08 0.71
N VAL A 45 1.37 9.84 0.68
CA VAL A 45 1.85 9.12 1.87
C VAL A 45 3.11 9.78 2.44
N ALA A 46 4.05 10.19 1.59
CA ALA A 46 5.25 10.91 1.99
C ALA A 46 4.92 12.26 2.64
N ALA A 47 3.96 13.00 2.07
CA ALA A 47 3.47 14.25 2.66
C ALA A 47 2.79 14.02 4.02
N LEU A 48 1.99 12.97 4.16
CA LEU A 48 1.36 12.60 5.44
C LEU A 48 2.40 12.23 6.50
N ARG A 49 3.41 11.42 6.15
CA ARG A 49 4.49 11.07 7.09
C ARG A 49 5.27 12.31 7.52
N LYS A 50 5.62 13.19 6.58
CA LYS A 50 6.32 14.45 6.87
C LYS A 50 5.49 15.37 7.77
N GLY A 51 4.18 15.43 7.56
CA GLY A 51 3.25 16.24 8.37
C GLY A 51 3.03 15.70 9.78
N LEU A 52 3.12 14.38 9.98
CA LEU A 52 3.03 13.75 11.31
C LEU A 52 4.28 13.97 12.17
N GLY A 53 5.43 14.24 11.55
CA GLY A 53 6.71 14.47 12.24
C GLY A 53 7.27 13.22 12.95
N ASP A 54 8.56 13.27 13.27
CA ASP A 54 9.30 12.18 13.96
C ASP A 54 8.80 11.91 15.39
N ALA A 55 7.96 12.80 15.94
CA ALA A 55 7.38 12.67 17.28
C ALA A 55 6.19 11.68 17.35
N SER A 56 5.65 11.25 16.20
CA SER A 56 4.56 10.28 16.17
C SER A 56 5.09 8.85 16.31
N SER A 57 5.45 8.47 17.54
CA SER A 57 5.78 7.08 17.93
C SER A 57 4.53 6.17 17.96
N GLY A 58 3.69 6.24 16.92
CA GLY A 58 2.42 5.54 16.83
C GLY A 58 2.39 4.52 15.71
N GLU A 59 1.53 3.52 15.88
CA GLU A 59 1.19 2.50 14.87
C GLU A 59 0.87 3.11 13.50
N SER A 60 0.24 4.29 13.45
CA SER A 60 -0.05 5.03 12.21
C SER A 60 1.20 5.51 11.47
N SER A 61 2.23 5.96 12.19
CA SER A 61 3.49 6.41 11.58
C SER A 61 4.26 5.23 10.99
N ARG A 62 4.29 4.11 11.73
CA ARG A 62 4.85 2.84 11.24
C ARG A 62 4.14 2.37 9.97
N ARG A 63 2.80 2.44 9.93
CA ARG A 63 2.02 2.07 8.75
C ARG A 63 2.33 2.92 7.53
N LEU A 64 2.40 4.25 7.71
CA LEU A 64 2.76 5.16 6.61
C LEU A 64 4.17 4.90 6.10
N ALA A 65 5.13 4.63 6.99
CA ALA A 65 6.50 4.29 6.59
C ALA A 65 6.56 2.99 5.77
N LEU A 66 5.83 1.95 6.17
CA LEU A 66 5.75 0.69 5.42
C LEU A 66 5.07 0.88 4.07
N GLU A 67 3.99 1.66 4.02
CA GLU A 67 3.28 1.97 2.77
C GLU A 67 4.17 2.77 1.80
N GLU A 68 4.91 3.76 2.30
CA GLU A 68 5.88 4.53 1.52
C GLU A 68 6.98 3.64 0.94
N GLN A 69 7.55 2.74 1.74
CA GLN A 69 8.58 1.80 1.31
C GLN A 69 8.06 0.82 0.24
N MET A 70 6.87 0.27 0.43
CA MET A 70 6.24 -0.63 -0.52
C MET A 70 5.98 0.08 -1.86
N LEU A 71 5.40 1.28 -1.83
CA LEU A 71 5.13 2.07 -3.03
C LEU A 71 6.42 2.41 -3.77
N LYS A 72 7.47 2.80 -3.04
CA LYS A 72 8.79 3.05 -3.62
C LYS A 72 9.34 1.81 -4.33
N GLN A 73 9.30 0.64 -3.69
CA GLN A 73 9.80 -0.60 -4.27
C GLN A 73 9.02 -1.00 -5.54
N ILE A 74 7.69 -0.81 -5.56
CA ILE A 74 6.86 -1.08 -6.75
C ILE A 74 7.22 -0.10 -7.89
N LEU A 75 7.38 1.18 -7.57
CA LEU A 75 7.76 2.20 -8.55
C LEU A 75 9.16 1.98 -9.12
N ASP A 76 10.14 1.63 -8.26
CA ASP A 76 11.51 1.29 -8.67
C ASP A 76 11.51 0.05 -9.56
N TRP A 77 10.72 -0.98 -9.21
CA TRP A 77 10.55 -2.16 -10.04
C TRP A 77 9.89 -1.84 -11.39
N LEU A 78 8.85 -0.99 -11.42
CA LEU A 78 8.21 -0.53 -12.65
C LEU A 78 9.19 0.27 -13.53
N ALA A 79 10.04 1.11 -12.94
CA ALA A 79 11.08 1.85 -13.65
C ALA A 79 12.16 0.91 -14.21
N SER A 80 12.60 -0.08 -13.43
CA SER A 80 13.61 -1.07 -13.87
C SER A 80 13.13 -2.04 -14.93
N SER A 81 11.83 -2.38 -14.90
CA SER A 81 11.19 -3.26 -15.90
C SER A 81 10.80 -2.49 -17.18
N GLY A 82 10.88 -1.17 -17.15
CA GLY A 82 10.68 -0.26 -18.29
C GLY A 82 11.99 0.02 -19.02
N ALA A 83 12.32 -0.81 -20.02
CA ALA A 83 13.10 -0.36 -21.17
C ALA A 83 12.48 0.96 -21.75
N PRO A 84 13.30 1.85 -22.34
CA PRO A 84 12.93 3.24 -22.62
C PRO A 84 11.66 3.35 -23.47
N VAL A 85 10.80 4.30 -23.11
CA VAL A 85 9.71 4.77 -23.97
C VAL A 85 10.35 5.64 -25.07
N PRO A 86 10.14 5.36 -26.37
CA PRO A 86 10.58 6.25 -27.45
C PRO A 86 9.87 7.60 -27.44
#